data_AF-A0A524JNL2-F1
#
_entry.id   AF-A0A524JNL2-F1
#
_cell.length_a   1.000
_cell.length_b   1.000
_cell.length_c   1.000
_cell.angle_alpha   90.00
_cell.angle_beta   90.00
_cell.angle_gamma   90.00
#
_symmetry.space_group_name_H-M   'P 1'
#
loop_
_entity.id
_entity.type
_entity.pdbx_description
1 polymer ?
#
loop_
_entity_poly.entity_id
_entity_poly.type
_entity_poly.pdbx_seq_one_letter_code
_entity_poly.pdbx_strand_id
1 'polypeptide(L)'
;MAKQLPFVLYRKPNETHVQAILQHNDEVYLVADYTESGFVFAPFNGERPTILLPPDEKIKIAQPLELPKVPVAQTMQYDQNLDREAHIA
;
A
#
# COMPACT_ATOMS: atom_id res chain seq x y z
N MET A 1 -0.99 26.20 -2.75
CA MET A 1 -2.06 25.26 -2.34
C MET A 1 -1.61 23.87 -2.79
N ALA A 2 -1.63 22.87 -1.91
CA ALA A 2 -1.29 21.49 -2.26
C ALA A 2 -2.46 20.84 -3.02
N LYS A 3 -2.19 20.17 -4.15
CA LYS A 3 -3.21 19.41 -4.88
C LYS A 3 -3.34 18.00 -4.29
N GLN A 4 -4.56 17.51 -4.11
CA GLN A 4 -4.86 16.16 -3.59
C GLN A 4 -5.19 15.22 -4.74
N LEU A 5 -4.20 14.96 -5.60
CA LEU A 5 -4.38 14.07 -6.76
C LEU A 5 -4.27 12.60 -6.34
N PRO A 6 -5.23 11.74 -6.67
CA PRO A 6 -5.17 10.31 -6.40
C PRO A 6 -4.00 9.63 -7.10
N PHE A 7 -3.39 8.66 -6.40
CA PHE A 7 -2.36 7.80 -6.96
C PHE A 7 -2.35 6.45 -6.23
N VAL A 8 -1.75 5.44 -6.87
CA VAL A 8 -1.41 4.17 -6.22
C VAL A 8 0.03 3.81 -6.56
N LEU A 9 0.75 3.26 -5.58
CA LEU A 9 2.02 2.57 -5.82
C LEU A 9 1.84 1.09 -5.48
N TYR A 10 2.31 0.22 -6.37
CA TYR A 10 2.29 -1.22 -6.16
C TYR A 10 3.53 -1.86 -6.75
N ARG A 11 3.83 -3.07 -6.29
CA ARG A 11 4.92 -3.90 -6.82
C ARG A 11 4.36 -5.30 -7.08
N LYS A 12 4.51 -5.81 -8.29
CA LYS A 12 4.08 -7.17 -8.60
C LYS A 12 5.01 -8.19 -7.90
N PRO A 13 4.52 -9.40 -7.61
CA PRO A 13 5.37 -10.47 -7.08
C PRO A 13 6.63 -10.65 -7.94
N ASN A 14 7.78 -10.82 -7.29
CA ASN A 14 9.10 -11.01 -7.92
C ASN A 14 9.62 -9.85 -8.80
N GLU A 15 8.95 -8.70 -8.84
CA GLU A 15 9.50 -7.50 -9.48
C GLU A 15 10.38 -6.70 -8.51
N THR A 16 11.47 -6.15 -9.03
CA THR A 16 12.34 -5.20 -8.31
C THR A 16 11.91 -3.74 -8.47
N HIS A 17 10.91 -3.48 -9.32
CA HIS A 17 10.46 -2.14 -9.67
C HIS A 17 9.14 -1.84 -8.98
N VAL A 18 8.99 -0.61 -8.48
CA VAL A 18 7.70 -0.09 -8.04
C VAL A 18 6.98 0.51 -9.25
N GLN A 19 5.70 0.20 -9.40
CA GLN A 19 4.82 0.80 -10.40
C GLN A 19 3.96 1.85 -9.70
N ALA A 20 3.83 3.02 -10.30
CA ALA A 20 2.92 4.06 -9.87
C ALA A 20 1.87 4.30 -10.96
N ILE A 21 0.62 4.50 -10.55
CA ILE A 21 -0.46 5.01 -11.40
C ILE A 21 -0.91 6.34 -10.79
N LEU A 22 -1.01 7.38 -11.62
CA LEU A 22 -1.36 8.75 -11.22
C LEU A 22 -2.58 9.24 -12.00
N GLN A 23 -3.41 10.04 -11.34
CA GLN A 23 -4.56 10.73 -11.92
C GLN A 23 -4.27 12.24 -12.04
N HIS A 24 -4.70 12.87 -13.14
CA HIS A 24 -4.46 14.29 -13.40
C HIS A 24 -5.46 15.23 -12.70
N ASN A 25 -6.58 14.69 -12.22
CA ASN A 25 -7.62 15.41 -11.49
C ASN A 25 -7.88 14.77 -10.12
N ASP A 26 -8.75 15.36 -9.31
CA ASP A 26 -9.15 14.90 -7.97
C ASP A 26 -10.52 14.20 -7.95
N GLU A 27 -11.07 13.83 -9.11
CA GLU A 27 -12.35 13.12 -9.20
C GLU A 27 -12.23 11.70 -8.65
N VAL A 28 -13.29 11.21 -8.02
CA VAL A 28 -13.38 9.81 -7.58
C VAL A 28 -14.24 9.06 -8.56
N TYR A 29 -13.64 8.19 -9.37
CA TYR A 29 -14.36 7.35 -10.31
C TYR A 29 -14.89 6.10 -9.63
N LEU A 30 -16.08 5.66 -10.05
CA LEU A 30 -16.67 4.39 -9.63
C LEU A 30 -16.62 3.43 -10.82
N VAL A 31 -16.49 2.14 -10.52
CA VAL A 31 -16.58 1.10 -11.55
C VAL A 31 -18.01 0.99 -12.06
N ALA A 32 -18.21 1.08 -13.38
CA ALA A 32 -19.53 0.89 -13.99
C ALA A 32 -19.78 -0.58 -14.33
N ASP A 33 -18.85 -1.23 -15.04
CA ASP A 33 -19.05 -2.60 -15.54
C ASP A 33 -17.78 -3.48 -15.59
N TYR A 34 -16.65 -3.00 -15.04
CA TYR A 34 -15.34 -3.68 -15.02
C TYR A 34 -14.70 -3.88 -16.40
N THR A 35 -15.20 -3.22 -17.45
CA THR A 35 -14.53 -3.17 -18.75
C THR A 35 -13.44 -2.09 -18.80
N GLU A 36 -13.44 -1.18 -17.81
CA GLU A 36 -12.47 -0.12 -17.68
C GLU A 36 -11.10 -0.64 -17.25
N SER A 37 -10.04 0.00 -17.76
CA SER A 37 -8.67 -0.28 -17.33
C SER A 37 -8.29 0.62 -16.16
N GLY A 38 -7.75 0.06 -15.08
CA GLY A 38 -7.27 0.85 -13.95
C GLY A 38 -6.94 0.01 -12.73
N PHE A 39 -6.78 0.68 -11.59
CA PHE A 39 -6.63 0.03 -10.29
C PHE A 39 -7.94 0.18 -9.51
N VAL A 40 -8.45 -0.90 -8.92
CA VAL A 40 -9.74 -0.87 -8.20
C VAL A 40 -9.54 -1.03 -6.70
N PHE A 41 -10.33 -0.28 -5.93
CA PHE A 41 -10.51 -0.47 -4.50
C PHE A 41 -11.90 -1.05 -4.26
N ALA A 42 -11.97 -2.37 -4.11
CA ALA A 42 -13.21 -3.12 -3.95
C ALA A 42 -13.46 -3.43 -2.45
N PRO A 43 -14.33 -2.67 -1.76
CA PRO A 43 -14.66 -2.94 -0.37
C PRO A 43 -15.35 -4.30 -0.22
N PHE A 44 -15.12 -4.99 0.91
CA PHE A 44 -15.77 -6.28 1.18
C PHE A 44 -17.29 -6.19 1.40
N ASN A 45 -17.81 -5.00 1.75
CA ASN A 45 -19.25 -4.79 1.82
C ASN A 45 -19.78 -4.52 0.40
N GLY A 46 -20.61 -5.42 -0.13
CA GLY A 46 -21.22 -5.30 -1.45
C GLY A 46 -22.19 -4.12 -1.62
N GLU A 47 -22.59 -3.47 -0.53
CA GLU A 47 -23.37 -2.22 -0.58
C GLU A 47 -22.49 -0.99 -0.85
N ARG A 48 -21.17 -1.10 -0.65
CA ARG A 48 -20.24 0.01 -0.90
C ARG A 48 -19.73 -0.07 -2.34
N PRO A 49 -19.72 1.07 -3.07
CA PRO A 49 -19.28 1.06 -4.45
C PRO A 49 -17.78 0.77 -4.56
N THR A 50 -17.38 0.09 -5.63
CA THR A 50 -15.98 -0.08 -6.00
C THR A 50 -15.44 1.20 -6.61
N ILE A 51 -14.33 1.70 -6.07
CA ILE A 51 -13.65 2.90 -6.59
C ILE A 51 -12.67 2.46 -7.69
N LEU A 52 -12.64 3.20 -8.79
CA LEU A 52 -11.70 3.06 -9.90
C LEU A 52 -10.67 4.20 -9.85
N LEU A 53 -9.40 3.86 -9.96
CA LEU A 53 -8.34 4.79 -10.29
C LEU A 53 -7.96 4.61 -11.78
N PRO A 54 -8.40 5.51 -12.68
CA PRO A 54 -7.98 5.50 -14.08
C PRO A 54 -6.48 5.77 -14.19
N PRO A 55 -5.81 5.14 -15.16
CA PRO A 55 -4.37 5.26 -15.27
C PRO A 55 -3.94 6.34 -16.26
N ASP A 56 -4.18 7.60 -15.92
CA ASP A 56 -3.79 8.75 -16.74
C ASP A 56 -2.27 8.75 -17.02
N GLU A 57 -1.47 8.45 -15.98
CA GLU A 57 -0.03 8.24 -16.10
C GLU A 57 0.41 6.97 -15.38
N LYS A 58 1.37 6.25 -15.96
CA LYS A 58 2.01 5.05 -15.36
C LYS A 58 3.52 5.23 -15.33
N ILE A 59 4.12 5.13 -14.15
CA ILE A 59 5.56 5.28 -13.94
C ILE A 59 6.13 3.97 -13.40
N LYS A 60 7.30 3.55 -13.92
CA LYS A 60 8.10 2.47 -13.32
C LYS A 60 9.32 3.07 -12.65
N ILE A 61 9.46 2.82 -11.36
CA ILE A 61 10.55 3.33 -10.53
C ILE A 61 11.46 2.14 -10.23
N ALA A 62 12.67 2.17 -10.79
CA ALA A 62 13.73 1.25 -10.42
C ALA A 62 14.41 1.75 -9.15
N GLN A 63 14.21 1.07 -8.03
CA GLN A 63 15.08 1.22 -6.87
C GLN A 63 15.69 -0.16 -6.59
N PRO A 64 17.01 -0.33 -6.70
CA PRO A 64 17.67 -1.43 -6.02
C PRO A 64 17.27 -1.34 -4.55
N LEU A 65 16.70 -2.40 -3.99
CA LEU A 65 16.62 -2.54 -2.54
C LEU A 65 18.06 -2.65 -2.03
N GLU A 66 18.71 -1.52 -1.80
CA GLU A 66 19.80 -1.48 -0.84
C GLU A 66 19.13 -1.74 0.51
N LEU A 67 19.06 -3.01 0.89
CA LEU A 67 18.71 -3.37 2.26
C LEU A 67 19.63 -2.52 3.15
N PRO A 68 19.09 -1.71 4.08
CA PRO A 68 19.95 -1.09 5.05
C PRO A 68 20.76 -2.23 5.67
N LYS A 69 22.09 -2.12 5.62
CA LYS A 69 22.99 -3.07 6.28
C LYS A 69 22.81 -2.89 7.78
N VAL A 70 21.70 -3.39 8.32
CA VAL A 70 21.48 -3.45 9.76
C VAL A 70 22.44 -4.52 10.26
N PRO A 71 23.38 -4.19 11.15
CA PRO A 71 24.17 -5.21 11.82
C PRO A 71 23.21 -6.20 12.49
N VAL A 72 23.38 -7.49 12.22
CA VAL A 72 22.55 -8.60 12.72
C VAL A 72 22.60 -8.75 14.27
N ALA A 73 23.17 -7.77 14.98
CA ALA A 73 23.34 -7.77 16.42
C ALA A 73 22.28 -6.92 17.15
N GLN A 74 21.00 -7.10 16.83
CA GLN A 74 19.90 -6.78 17.76
C GLN A 74 18.84 -7.87 17.66
N THR A 75 19.20 -9.08 18.10
CA THR A 75 18.21 -10.04 18.59
C THR A 75 17.41 -9.32 19.67
N MET A 76 16.10 -9.13 19.46
CA MET A 76 15.20 -8.80 20.55
C MET A 76 15.32 -9.92 21.58
N GLN A 77 15.94 -9.65 22.72
CA GLN A 77 15.78 -10.51 23.88
C GLN A 77 14.32 -10.34 24.33
N TYR A 78 13.46 -11.28 23.94
CA TYR A 78 12.15 -11.41 24.55
C TYR A 78 12.38 -11.69 26.04
N ASP A 79 12.02 -10.73 26.90
CA ASP A 79 12.00 -10.97 28.35
C ASP A 79 10.86 -11.95 28.63
N GLN A 80 11.20 -13.20 28.95
CA GLN A 80 10.23 -14.24 29.29
C GLN A 80 9.64 -14.08 30.70
N ASN A 81 9.89 -12.97 31.40
CA ASN A 81 9.42 -12.76 32.77
C ASN A 81 8.25 -11.78 32.93
N LEU A 82 7.65 -11.26 31.84
CA LEU A 82 6.60 -10.23 31.97
C LEU A 82 5.26 -10.74 32.54
N ASP A 83 5.06 -12.06 32.68
CA ASP A 83 3.76 -12.64 33.02
C ASP A 83 3.66 -13.29 34.42
N ARG A 84 4.56 -13.00 35.38
CA ARG A 84 4.50 -13.66 36.72
C ARG A 84 4.09 -12.83 37.93
N GLU A 85 3.87 -11.53 37.83
CA GLU A 85 3.46 -10.73 39.00
C GLU A 85 2.34 -9.72 38.66
N ALA A 86 1.14 -10.25 38.44
CA ALA A 86 -0.10 -9.50 38.64
C ALA A 86 -1.08 -10.35 39.47
N HIS A 87 -0.63 -10.74 40.67
CA HIS A 87 -1.51 -11.19 41.73
C HIS A 87 -1.20 -10.38 42.99
N ILE A 88 -2.22 -9.64 43.45
CA ILE A 88 -2.40 -9.05 44.79
C ILE A 88 -1.81 -7.65 44.99
N ALA A 89 -2.72 -6.66 45.01
CA ALA A 89 -2.81 -5.68 46.09
C ALA A 89 -4.31 -5.52 46.45
#